data_AF-A0A4S8PWL1-F1
#
_entry.id   AF-A0A4S8PWL1-F1
#
_cell.length_a   1.000
_cell.length_b   1.000
_cell.length_c   1.000
_cell.angle_alpha   90.00
_cell.angle_beta   90.00
_cell.angle_gamma   90.00
#
_symmetry.space_group_name_H-M   'P 1'
#
loop_
_entity.id
_entity.type
_entity.pdbx_description
1 polymer ?
#
loop_
_entity_poly.entity_id
_entity_poly.type
_entity_poly.pdbx_seq_one_letter_code
_entity_poly.pdbx_strand_id
1 'polypeptide(L)'
;MLDDFFTRAILAGIGLALTTGPLGCFVIWRRMAYFGDTMAHSALLGVALSLFFSLNLMVSVFVVAALVSLILIVLQKRQGLSADALLGILSHATLAIGLVMVAFMTWVRFDLIAFLFGDILAVTPTDVAIVWIGGIIVVGIIAWLWRPLLAGTVNVELAEAEGMQPERARLIFMLLMALVIAIAMKIVGIMLITSLLIIPAAAARRFASTPELMAVLASVIGAAAVVIGLFGSLTYDTPSGPSIVVAALLLFIVSLLPRPGARTTDIRSRA
;
A
#
# COMPACT_ATOMS: atom_id res chain seq x y z
N MET A 1 15.14 -18.58 -21.67
CA MET A 1 14.80 -17.16 -21.90
C MET A 1 13.52 -16.93 -21.12
N LEU A 2 13.48 -15.97 -20.19
CA LEU A 2 12.22 -15.68 -19.49
C LEU A 2 11.23 -15.15 -20.52
N ASP A 3 10.02 -15.70 -20.54
CA ASP A 3 8.96 -15.24 -21.45
C ASP A 3 8.65 -13.75 -21.21
N ASP A 4 8.25 -13.04 -22.27
CA ASP A 4 7.98 -11.60 -22.23
C ASP A 4 7.00 -11.24 -21.09
N PHE A 5 5.98 -12.07 -20.86
CA PHE A 5 5.00 -11.85 -19.80
C PHE A 5 5.61 -11.91 -18.39
N PHE A 6 6.53 -12.84 -18.13
CA PHE A 6 7.12 -13.01 -16.81
C PHE A 6 8.09 -11.88 -16.48
N THR A 7 8.83 -11.40 -17.49
CA THR A 7 9.69 -10.22 -17.35
C THR A 7 8.85 -8.98 -17.02
N ARG A 8 7.70 -8.79 -17.68
CA ARG A 8 6.76 -7.70 -17.37
C ARG A 8 6.20 -7.80 -15.95
N ALA A 9 5.86 -9.01 -15.50
CA ALA A 9 5.38 -9.25 -14.14
C ALA A 9 6.41 -8.84 -13.08
N ILE A 10 7.67 -9.25 -13.27
CA ILE A 10 8.78 -8.84 -12.40
C ILE A 10 8.96 -7.32 -12.41
N LEU A 11 8.98 -6.70 -13.59
CA LEU A 11 9.18 -5.24 -13.71
C LEU A 11 8.05 -4.44 -13.06
N ALA A 12 6.80 -4.86 -13.23
CA ALA A 12 5.65 -4.22 -12.59
C ALA A 12 5.69 -4.41 -11.07
N GLY A 13 5.95 -5.63 -10.59
CA GLY A 13 6.03 -5.91 -9.16
C GLY A 13 7.18 -5.16 -8.48
N ILE A 14 8.35 -5.07 -9.11
CA ILE A 14 9.48 -4.28 -8.60
C ILE A 14 9.12 -2.80 -8.57
N GLY A 15 8.54 -2.25 -9.64
CA GLY A 15 8.12 -0.84 -9.67
C GLY A 15 7.14 -0.50 -8.55
N LEU A 16 6.19 -1.40 -8.27
CA LEU A 16 5.28 -1.26 -7.13
C LEU A 16 6.00 -1.41 -5.78
N ALA A 17 6.90 -2.36 -5.61
CA ALA A 17 7.68 -2.52 -4.38
C ALA A 17 8.55 -1.28 -4.08
N LEU A 18 9.19 -0.70 -5.10
CA LEU A 18 9.97 0.52 -4.96
C LEU A 18 9.10 1.70 -4.52
N THR A 19 7.89 1.82 -5.06
CA THR A 19 6.94 2.89 -4.73
C THR A 19 6.31 2.70 -3.34
N THR A 20 5.97 1.46 -3.00
CA THR A 20 5.29 1.13 -1.73
C THR A 20 6.22 1.09 -0.53
N GLY A 21 7.52 0.84 -0.70
CA GLY A 21 8.49 0.86 0.39
C GLY A 21 8.46 2.16 1.20
N PRO A 22 8.71 3.35 0.60
CA PRO A 22 8.71 4.63 1.31
C PRO A 22 7.32 4.98 1.88
N LEU A 23 6.26 4.73 1.11
CA LEU A 23 4.88 4.94 1.56
C LEU A 23 4.56 4.10 2.80
N GLY A 24 4.94 2.83 2.76
CA GLY A 24 4.78 1.85 3.82
C GLY A 24 5.48 2.25 5.11
N CYS A 25 6.68 2.83 5.01
CA CYS A 25 7.38 3.37 6.17
C CYS A 25 6.55 4.46 6.89
N PHE A 26 5.98 5.41 6.15
CA PHE A 26 5.11 6.43 6.72
C PHE A 26 3.80 5.85 7.28
N VAL A 27 3.23 4.84 6.63
CA VAL A 27 2.06 4.10 7.15
C VAL A 27 2.37 3.52 8.53
N ILE A 28 3.54 2.88 8.70
CA ILE A 28 3.94 2.27 9.97
C ILE A 28 4.25 3.33 11.03
N TRP A 29 5.06 4.36 10.70
CA TRP A 29 5.45 5.38 11.67
C TRP A 29 4.25 6.15 12.21
N ARG A 30 3.24 6.40 11.36
CA ARG A 30 2.00 7.10 11.73
C ARG A 30 0.92 6.20 12.28
N ARG A 31 1.21 4.91 12.50
CA ARG A 31 0.25 3.89 12.98
C ARG A 31 -1.02 3.80 12.13
N MET A 32 -0.90 4.03 10.83
CA MET A 32 -2.02 3.99 9.88
C MET A 32 -2.11 2.64 9.16
N ALA A 33 -1.72 1.53 9.79
CA ALA A 33 -1.66 0.22 9.13
C ALA A 33 -3.01 -0.16 8.47
N TYR A 34 -4.13 0.11 9.15
CA TYR A 34 -5.48 -0.13 8.63
C TYR A 34 -5.88 0.80 7.47
N PHE A 35 -5.13 1.86 7.18
CA PHE A 35 -5.43 2.76 6.06
C PHE A 35 -5.29 2.04 4.72
N GLY A 36 -4.30 1.15 4.58
CA GLY A 36 -4.19 0.29 3.40
C GLY A 36 -5.47 -0.50 3.16
N ASP A 37 -6.00 -1.13 4.21
CA ASP A 37 -7.24 -1.91 4.15
C ASP A 37 -8.47 -1.04 3.87
N THR A 38 -8.60 0.14 4.50
CA THR A 38 -9.70 1.06 4.19
C THR A 38 -9.71 1.46 2.72
N MET A 39 -8.53 1.76 2.17
CA MET A 39 -8.39 2.19 0.78
C MET A 39 -8.61 1.04 -0.20
N ALA A 40 -8.20 -0.17 0.16
CA ALA A 40 -8.50 -1.43 -0.52
C ALA A 40 -10.02 -1.65 -0.68
N HIS A 41 -10.79 -1.53 0.40
CA HIS A 41 -12.24 -1.69 0.34
C HIS A 41 -12.93 -0.53 -0.39
N SER A 42 -12.40 0.68 -0.25
CA SER A 42 -12.84 1.85 -1.03
C SER A 42 -12.61 1.65 -2.52
N ALA A 43 -11.54 0.95 -2.91
CA ALA A 43 -11.25 0.63 -4.30
C ALA A 43 -12.31 -0.30 -4.90
N LEU A 44 -12.84 -1.27 -4.15
CA LEU A 44 -13.97 -2.12 -4.59
C LEU A 44 -15.23 -1.31 -4.86
N LEU A 45 -15.55 -0.33 -4.02
CA LEU A 45 -16.64 0.61 -4.29
C LEU A 45 -16.36 1.42 -5.58
N GLY A 46 -15.11 1.85 -5.79
CA GLY A 46 -14.68 2.49 -7.03
C GLY A 46 -14.83 1.60 -8.27
N VAL A 47 -14.53 0.31 -8.17
CA VAL A 47 -14.77 -0.68 -9.22
C VAL A 47 -16.27 -0.77 -9.52
N ALA A 48 -17.11 -0.92 -8.49
CA ALA A 48 -18.55 -0.99 -8.65
C ALA A 48 -19.10 0.27 -9.35
N LEU A 49 -18.66 1.46 -8.95
CA LEU A 49 -19.05 2.72 -9.58
C LEU A 49 -18.54 2.85 -11.02
N SER A 50 -17.33 2.38 -11.32
CA SER A 50 -16.80 2.31 -12.69
C SER A 50 -17.70 1.45 -13.58
N LEU A 51 -18.09 0.27 -13.11
CA LEU A 51 -18.96 -0.65 -13.84
C LEU A 51 -20.37 -0.10 -14.00
N PHE A 52 -20.93 0.53 -12.95
CA PHE A 52 -22.28 1.11 -12.99
C PHE A 52 -22.40 2.22 -14.04
N PHE A 53 -21.45 3.15 -14.03
CA PHE A 53 -21.47 4.36 -14.84
C PHE A 53 -20.65 4.25 -16.13
N SER A 54 -20.07 3.08 -16.41
CA SER A 54 -19.15 2.86 -17.55
C SER A 54 -17.99 3.86 -17.58
N LEU A 55 -17.44 4.18 -16.39
CA LEU A 55 -16.31 5.11 -16.23
C LEU A 55 -14.98 4.36 -16.30
N ASN A 56 -13.89 5.10 -16.52
CA ASN A 56 -12.54 4.54 -16.44
C ASN A 56 -12.25 3.99 -15.03
N LEU A 57 -11.87 2.71 -14.95
CA LEU A 57 -11.64 1.99 -13.71
C LEU A 57 -10.65 2.69 -12.77
N MET A 58 -9.48 3.07 -13.31
CA MET A 58 -8.42 3.70 -12.51
C MET A 58 -8.88 5.04 -11.95
N VAL A 59 -9.59 5.85 -12.75
CA VAL A 59 -10.12 7.14 -12.32
C VAL A 59 -11.18 6.96 -11.23
N SER A 60 -12.15 6.07 -11.40
CA SER A 60 -13.19 5.83 -10.40
C SER A 60 -12.60 5.34 -9.07
N VAL A 61 -11.65 4.41 -9.12
CA VAL A 61 -10.97 3.89 -7.92
C VAL A 61 -10.22 5.00 -7.20
N PHE A 62 -9.44 5.79 -7.93
CA PHE A 62 -8.72 6.92 -7.37
C PHE A 62 -9.68 7.95 -6.73
N VAL A 63 -10.74 8.34 -7.44
CA VAL A 63 -11.71 9.34 -6.96
C VAL A 63 -12.39 8.87 -5.68
N VAL A 64 -12.88 7.62 -5.64
CA VAL A 64 -13.53 7.09 -4.44
C VAL A 64 -12.57 7.00 -3.28
N ALA A 65 -11.36 6.48 -3.50
CA ALA A 65 -10.34 6.37 -2.46
C ALA A 65 -9.90 7.77 -1.94
N ALA A 66 -9.79 8.76 -2.82
CA ALA A 66 -9.52 10.15 -2.46
C ALA A 66 -10.66 10.80 -1.66
N LEU A 67 -11.92 10.54 -2.04
CA LEU A 67 -13.09 11.00 -1.29
C LEU A 67 -13.13 10.38 0.11
N VAL A 68 -12.89 9.08 0.24
CA VAL A 68 -12.84 8.39 1.54
C VAL A 68 -11.69 8.94 2.39
N SER A 69 -10.54 9.23 1.79
CA SER A 69 -9.41 9.90 2.45
C SER A 69 -9.80 11.27 3.00
N LEU A 70 -10.54 12.08 2.24
CA LEU A 70 -11.01 13.39 2.67
C LEU A 70 -12.05 13.27 3.80
N ILE A 71 -13.01 12.35 3.66
CA ILE A 71 -14.00 12.04 4.70
C ILE A 71 -13.29 11.66 6.00
N LEU A 72 -12.28 10.79 5.93
CA LEU A 72 -11.50 10.39 7.10
C LEU A 72 -10.86 11.60 7.80
N ILE A 73 -10.25 12.53 7.06
CA ILE A 73 -9.64 13.74 7.63
C ILE A 73 -10.70 14.57 8.35
N VAL A 74 -11.87 14.77 7.74
CA VAL A 74 -12.96 15.57 8.33
C VAL A 74 -13.50 14.90 9.61
N LEU A 75 -13.71 13.57 9.58
CA LEU A 75 -14.20 12.82 10.74
C LEU A 75 -13.21 12.84 11.90
N GLN A 76 -11.91 12.73 11.62
CA GLN A 76 -10.87 12.81 12.65
C GLN A 76 -10.82 14.17 13.35
N LYS A 77 -11.16 15.26 12.66
CA LYS A 77 -11.21 16.61 13.25
C LYS A 77 -12.42 16.82 14.18
N ARG A 78 -13.52 16.08 14.00
CA ARG A 78 -14.78 16.30 14.71
C ARG A 78 -14.91 15.63 16.10
N GLN A 79 -13.89 14.89 16.53
CA GLN A 79 -13.69 14.24 17.85
C GLN A 79 -14.80 13.29 18.35
N GLY A 80 -14.39 12.12 18.86
CA GLY A 80 -15.26 11.15 19.53
C GLY A 80 -14.86 9.68 19.33
N LEU A 81 -14.11 9.37 18.26
CA LEU A 81 -13.68 8.01 17.91
C LEU A 81 -12.18 7.96 17.64
N SER A 82 -11.55 6.81 17.89
CA SER A 82 -10.15 6.58 17.54
C SER A 82 -9.96 6.54 16.01
N ALA A 83 -8.76 6.91 15.54
CA ALA A 83 -8.44 6.86 14.12
C ALA A 83 -8.63 5.45 13.54
N ASP A 84 -8.26 4.42 14.29
CA ASP A 84 -8.43 3.01 13.90
C ASP A 84 -9.90 2.61 13.79
N ALA A 85 -10.77 3.09 14.70
CA ALA A 85 -12.21 2.87 14.62
C ALA A 85 -12.80 3.52 13.36
N LEU A 86 -12.39 4.76 13.04
CA LEU A 86 -12.84 5.45 11.83
C LEU A 86 -12.38 4.72 10.55
N LEU A 87 -11.15 4.24 10.52
CA LEU A 87 -10.62 3.44 9.41
C LEU A 87 -11.44 2.16 9.21
N GLY A 88 -11.74 1.43 10.29
CA GLY A 88 -12.57 0.23 10.25
C GLY A 88 -14.00 0.51 9.78
N ILE A 89 -14.65 1.56 10.30
CA ILE A 89 -16.01 1.96 9.90
C ILE A 89 -16.05 2.29 8.40
N LEU A 90 -15.12 3.12 7.91
CA LEU A 90 -15.08 3.50 6.50
C LEU A 90 -14.77 2.29 5.60
N SER A 91 -13.89 1.39 6.05
CA SER A 91 -13.57 0.17 5.32
C SER A 91 -14.79 -0.73 5.13
N HIS A 92 -15.52 -1.02 6.21
CA HIS A 92 -16.72 -1.86 6.13
C HIS A 92 -17.87 -1.17 5.40
N ALA A 93 -18.05 0.14 5.59
CA ALA A 93 -19.09 0.90 4.91
C ALA A 93 -18.87 0.90 3.38
N THR A 94 -17.65 1.18 2.92
CA THR A 94 -17.34 1.21 1.49
C THR A 94 -17.48 -0.17 0.85
N LEU A 95 -17.03 -1.24 1.52
CA LEU A 95 -17.27 -2.61 1.05
C LEU A 95 -18.76 -2.93 0.93
N ALA A 96 -19.54 -2.64 1.97
CA ALA A 96 -20.97 -2.94 2.00
C ALA A 96 -21.73 -2.16 0.91
N ILE A 97 -21.45 -0.86 0.77
CA ILE A 97 -22.05 -0.03 -0.29
C ILE A 97 -21.64 -0.57 -1.67
N GLY A 98 -20.37 -0.93 -1.87
CA GLY A 98 -19.90 -1.49 -3.13
C GLY A 98 -20.61 -2.80 -3.49
N LEU A 99 -20.77 -3.71 -2.54
CA LEU A 99 -21.48 -4.97 -2.74
C LEU A 99 -22.98 -4.77 -2.99
N VAL A 100 -23.62 -3.83 -2.30
CA VAL A 100 -25.02 -3.46 -2.56
C VAL A 100 -25.17 -2.90 -3.99
N MET A 101 -24.24 -2.06 -4.45
CA MET A 101 -24.23 -1.56 -5.82
C MET A 101 -24.09 -2.70 -6.84
N VAL A 102 -23.16 -3.63 -6.61
CA VAL A 102 -22.98 -4.81 -7.47
C VAL A 102 -24.23 -5.67 -7.50
N ALA A 103 -24.95 -5.82 -6.39
CA ALA A 103 -26.20 -6.59 -6.34
C ALA A 103 -27.30 -6.05 -7.27
N PHE A 104 -27.27 -4.75 -7.61
CA PHE A 104 -28.18 -4.17 -8.61
C PHE A 104 -27.75 -4.44 -10.06
N MET A 105 -26.51 -4.89 -10.30
CA MET A 105 -25.95 -5.12 -11.63
C MET A 105 -26.13 -6.56 -12.08
N THR A 106 -27.36 -6.99 -12.37
CA THR A 106 -27.63 -8.36 -12.83
C THR A 106 -27.00 -8.69 -14.19
N TRP A 107 -26.57 -7.67 -14.95
CA TRP A 107 -25.94 -7.80 -16.26
C TRP A 107 -24.41 -7.93 -16.21
N VAL A 108 -23.77 -7.73 -15.05
CA VAL A 108 -22.31 -7.79 -14.91
C VAL A 108 -21.92 -8.99 -14.06
N ARG A 109 -20.96 -9.79 -14.56
CA ARG A 109 -20.29 -10.79 -13.73
C ARG A 109 -19.21 -10.11 -12.91
N PHE A 110 -19.47 -9.93 -11.62
CA PHE A 110 -18.49 -9.38 -10.69
C PHE A 110 -17.63 -10.48 -10.09
N ASP A 111 -16.36 -10.53 -10.48
CA ASP A 111 -15.38 -11.48 -9.94
C ASP A 111 -14.53 -10.83 -8.84
N LEU A 112 -14.96 -10.99 -7.59
CA LEU A 112 -14.25 -10.44 -6.43
C LEU A 112 -12.86 -11.07 -6.25
N ILE A 113 -12.69 -12.34 -6.63
CA ILE A 113 -11.43 -13.08 -6.51
C ILE A 113 -10.40 -12.45 -7.45
N ALA A 114 -10.80 -12.14 -8.68
CA ALA A 114 -9.94 -11.45 -9.65
C ALA A 114 -9.46 -10.08 -9.14
N PHE A 115 -10.30 -9.28 -8.49
CA PHE A 115 -9.88 -7.99 -7.91
C PHE A 115 -9.04 -8.12 -6.65
N LEU A 116 -9.27 -9.17 -5.84
CA LEU A 116 -8.52 -9.40 -4.61
C LEU A 116 -7.07 -9.81 -4.90
N PHE A 117 -6.88 -10.73 -5.85
CA PHE A 117 -5.57 -11.33 -6.15
C PHE A 117 -4.89 -10.74 -7.39
N GLY A 118 -5.63 -10.08 -8.27
CA GLY A 118 -5.13 -9.59 -9.54
C GLY A 118 -4.62 -10.70 -10.47
N ASP A 119 -4.04 -10.28 -11.59
CA ASP A 119 -3.29 -11.17 -12.46
C ASP A 119 -2.03 -10.45 -12.95
N ILE A 120 -0.95 -10.56 -12.17
CA ILE A 120 0.33 -9.93 -12.49
C ILE A 120 0.98 -10.53 -13.75
N LEU A 121 0.60 -11.75 -14.15
CA LEU A 121 1.14 -12.41 -15.32
C LEU A 121 0.50 -11.87 -16.60
N ALA A 122 -0.75 -11.41 -16.53
CA ALA A 122 -1.49 -10.77 -17.62
C ALA A 122 -1.12 -9.28 -17.85
N VAL A 123 -0.11 -8.76 -17.16
CA VAL A 123 0.30 -7.35 -17.24
C VAL A 123 0.77 -6.98 -18.64
N THR A 124 0.26 -5.85 -19.14
CA THR A 124 0.62 -5.31 -20.46
C THR A 124 1.82 -4.35 -20.37
N PRO A 125 2.53 -4.06 -21.48
CA PRO A 125 3.59 -3.05 -21.49
C PRO A 125 3.12 -1.66 -21.04
N THR A 126 1.88 -1.30 -21.38
CA THR A 126 1.26 -0.04 -20.93
C THR A 126 1.10 0.00 -19.42
N ASP A 127 0.69 -1.11 -18.79
CA ASP A 127 0.55 -1.20 -17.34
C ASP A 127 1.91 -1.06 -16.64
N VAL A 128 2.98 -1.67 -17.19
CA VAL A 128 4.35 -1.48 -16.70
C VAL A 128 4.75 0.00 -16.78
N ALA A 129 4.49 0.65 -17.91
CA ALA A 129 4.80 2.08 -18.07
C ALA A 129 4.04 2.95 -17.04
N ILE A 130 2.74 2.67 -16.80
CA ILE A 130 1.94 3.38 -15.80
C ILE A 130 2.52 3.19 -14.39
N VAL A 131 2.95 1.97 -14.03
CA VAL A 131 3.58 1.70 -12.73
C VAL A 131 4.86 2.50 -12.56
N TRP A 132 5.75 2.50 -13.56
CA TRP A 132 7.03 3.17 -13.45
C TRP A 132 6.90 4.69 -13.48
N ILE A 133 6.10 5.24 -14.39
CA ILE A 133 5.85 6.69 -14.47
C ILE A 133 5.14 7.17 -13.20
N GLY A 134 4.06 6.49 -12.80
CA GLY A 134 3.32 6.81 -11.58
C GLY A 134 4.19 6.66 -10.33
N GLY A 135 4.99 5.60 -10.27
CA GLY A 135 5.93 5.34 -9.17
C GLY A 135 7.00 6.42 -9.04
N ILE A 136 7.61 6.84 -10.14
CA ILE A 136 8.59 7.95 -10.15
C ILE A 136 7.95 9.25 -9.66
N ILE A 137 6.74 9.56 -10.14
CA ILE A 137 5.99 10.75 -9.69
C ILE A 137 5.71 10.68 -8.19
N VAL A 138 5.21 9.55 -7.70
CA VAL A 138 4.86 9.35 -6.29
C VAL A 138 6.11 9.46 -5.41
N VAL A 139 7.18 8.74 -5.74
CA VAL A 139 8.45 8.78 -4.99
C VAL A 139 9.06 10.18 -5.05
N GLY A 140 9.00 10.87 -6.20
CA GLY A 140 9.45 12.25 -6.33
C GLY A 140 8.69 13.23 -5.43
N ILE A 141 7.36 13.11 -5.36
CA ILE A 141 6.54 13.94 -4.46
C ILE A 141 6.83 13.59 -3.00
N ILE A 142 6.98 12.31 -2.64
CA ILE A 142 7.36 11.90 -1.29
C ILE A 142 8.73 12.47 -0.90
N ALA A 143 9.71 12.41 -1.79
CA ALA A 143 11.04 12.98 -1.56
C ALA A 143 10.98 14.50 -1.34
N TRP A 144 10.13 15.20 -2.10
CA TRP A 144 9.88 16.63 -1.88
C TRP A 144 9.17 16.92 -0.55
N LEU A 145 8.21 16.08 -0.15
CA LEU A 145 7.47 16.20 1.12
C LEU A 145 8.17 15.55 2.32
N TRP A 146 9.37 15.01 2.15
CA TRP A 146 10.04 14.16 3.14
C TRP A 146 10.17 14.83 4.51
N ARG A 147 10.64 16.09 4.51
CA ARG A 147 10.82 16.90 5.72
C ARG A 147 9.48 17.18 6.44
N PRO A 148 8.46 17.79 5.80
CA PRO A 148 7.14 17.97 6.42
C PRO A 148 6.49 16.67 6.93
N LEU A 149 6.64 15.57 6.19
CA LEU A 149 6.07 14.28 6.58
C LEU A 149 6.76 13.69 7.81
N LEU A 150 8.08 13.73 7.86
CA LEU A 150 8.84 13.26 9.03
C LEU A 150 8.61 14.15 10.25
N ALA A 151 8.73 15.46 10.09
CA ALA A 151 8.52 16.42 11.18
C ALA A 151 7.11 16.27 11.79
N GLY A 152 6.08 16.20 10.94
CA GLY A 152 4.71 15.97 11.39
C GLY A 152 4.44 14.57 11.98
N THR A 153 5.36 13.61 11.82
CA THR A 153 5.28 12.32 12.51
C THR A 153 5.89 12.37 13.92
N VAL A 154 6.84 13.28 14.15
CA VAL A 154 7.49 13.50 15.45
C VAL A 154 6.64 14.42 16.32
N ASN A 155 6.35 15.64 15.84
CA ASN A 155 5.51 16.61 16.52
C ASN A 155 4.89 17.58 15.49
N VAL A 156 3.56 17.59 15.41
CA VAL A 156 2.81 18.43 14.46
C VAL A 156 2.96 19.92 14.79
N GLU A 157 2.85 20.30 16.07
CA GLU A 157 2.93 21.70 16.53
C GLU A 157 4.32 22.28 16.29
N LEU A 158 5.38 21.49 16.54
CA LEU A 158 6.75 21.91 16.25
C LEU A 158 6.98 22.09 14.76
N ALA A 159 6.48 21.18 13.92
CA ALA A 159 6.59 21.30 12.47
C ALA A 159 5.87 22.55 11.96
N GLU A 160 4.71 22.88 12.51
CA GLU A 160 3.99 24.13 12.19
C GLU A 160 4.74 25.37 12.66
N ALA A 161 5.34 25.33 13.85
CA ALA A 161 6.17 26.42 14.38
C ALA A 161 7.43 26.68 13.53
N GLU A 162 8.01 25.63 12.93
CA GLU A 162 9.12 25.74 11.97
C GLU A 162 8.66 26.19 10.55
N GLY A 163 7.40 26.56 10.38
CA GLY A 163 6.84 27.05 9.12
C GLY A 163 6.50 25.93 8.12
N MET A 164 6.54 24.66 8.54
CA MET A 164 6.10 23.55 7.71
C MET A 164 4.58 23.42 7.73
N GLN A 165 4.02 22.70 6.75
CA GLN A 165 2.57 22.50 6.61
C GLN A 165 2.23 21.00 6.70
N PRO A 166 2.38 20.37 7.88
CA PRO A 166 2.24 18.92 8.05
C PRO A 166 0.85 18.39 7.70
N GLU A 167 -0.22 19.17 7.92
CA GLU A 167 -1.58 18.79 7.50
C GLU A 167 -1.71 18.67 5.97
N ARG A 168 -1.14 19.61 5.22
CA ARG A 168 -1.16 19.56 3.75
C ARG A 168 -0.32 18.40 3.23
N ALA A 169 0.85 18.18 3.83
CA ALA A 169 1.69 17.04 3.51
C ALA A 169 0.98 15.70 3.76
N ARG A 170 0.23 15.61 4.87
CA ARG A 170 -0.59 14.44 5.19
C ARG A 170 -1.69 14.20 4.16
N LEU A 171 -2.40 15.25 3.74
CA LEU A 171 -3.45 15.13 2.72
C LEU A 171 -2.86 14.64 1.39
N ILE A 172 -1.75 15.25 0.94
CA ILE A 172 -1.06 14.82 -0.28
C ILE A 172 -0.62 13.36 -0.16
N PHE A 173 -0.04 12.95 0.97
CA PHE A 173 0.33 11.56 1.22
C PHE A 173 -0.84 10.59 1.08
N MET A 174 -2.02 10.92 1.64
CA MET A 174 -3.22 10.10 1.51
C MET A 174 -3.70 10.00 0.06
N LEU A 175 -3.58 11.08 -0.73
CA LEU A 175 -3.88 11.05 -2.16
C LEU A 175 -2.87 10.23 -2.97
N LEU A 176 -1.59 10.27 -2.62
CA LEU A 176 -0.58 9.43 -3.26
C LEU A 176 -0.84 7.95 -3.00
N MET A 177 -1.20 7.60 -1.76
CA MET A 177 -1.63 6.24 -1.41
C MET A 177 -2.85 5.82 -2.24
N ALA A 178 -3.86 6.68 -2.38
CA ALA A 178 -5.03 6.44 -3.23
C ALA A 178 -4.63 6.16 -4.69
N LEU A 179 -3.71 6.95 -5.24
CA LEU A 179 -3.20 6.80 -6.60
C LEU A 179 -2.46 5.48 -6.78
N VAL A 180 -1.56 5.14 -5.86
CA VAL A 180 -0.81 3.88 -5.92
C VAL A 180 -1.73 2.67 -5.83
N ILE A 181 -2.74 2.72 -4.96
CA ILE A 181 -3.73 1.65 -4.85
C ILE A 181 -4.55 1.53 -6.14
N ALA A 182 -4.95 2.65 -6.76
CA ALA A 182 -5.66 2.62 -8.03
C ALA A 182 -4.85 2.00 -9.17
N ILE A 183 -3.55 2.32 -9.25
CA ILE A 183 -2.62 1.73 -10.23
C ILE A 183 -2.45 0.23 -9.94
N ALA A 184 -2.15 -0.13 -8.69
CA ALA A 184 -1.79 -1.48 -8.31
C ALA A 184 -2.97 -2.46 -8.36
N MET A 185 -4.18 -2.00 -8.05
CA MET A 185 -5.37 -2.85 -7.98
C MET A 185 -5.61 -3.61 -9.29
N LYS A 186 -5.47 -2.95 -10.44
CA LYS A 186 -5.64 -3.58 -11.76
C LYS A 186 -4.59 -4.67 -12.03
N ILE A 187 -3.39 -4.49 -11.50
CA ILE A 187 -2.18 -5.24 -11.89
C ILE A 187 -1.98 -6.44 -10.97
N VAL A 188 -1.99 -6.22 -9.66
CA VAL A 188 -1.63 -7.22 -8.65
C VAL A 188 -2.70 -7.45 -7.60
N GLY A 189 -3.82 -6.77 -7.74
CA GLY A 189 -4.94 -6.92 -6.82
C GLY A 189 -4.73 -6.22 -5.49
N ILE A 190 -5.82 -6.19 -4.75
CA ILE A 190 -5.96 -5.44 -3.51
C ILE A 190 -5.15 -6.06 -2.38
N MET A 191 -5.09 -7.39 -2.30
CA MET A 191 -4.37 -8.09 -1.23
C MET A 191 -2.86 -7.84 -1.31
N LEU A 192 -2.30 -7.88 -2.51
CA LEU A 192 -0.87 -7.75 -2.65
C LEU A 192 -0.42 -6.32 -2.34
N ILE A 193 -1.16 -5.30 -2.78
CA ILE A 193 -0.75 -3.91 -2.56
C ILE A 193 -0.73 -3.55 -1.08
N THR A 194 -1.72 -3.97 -0.28
CA THR A 194 -1.72 -3.74 1.17
C THR A 194 -0.59 -4.49 1.85
N SER A 195 -0.32 -5.72 1.41
CA SER A 195 0.79 -6.54 1.92
C SER A 195 2.15 -5.91 1.64
N LEU A 196 2.40 -5.42 0.42
CA LEU A 196 3.65 -4.76 0.03
C LEU A 196 3.85 -3.41 0.72
N LEU A 197 2.76 -2.72 1.09
CA LEU A 197 2.84 -1.50 1.90
C LEU A 197 3.26 -1.78 3.35
N ILE A 198 2.83 -2.90 3.95
CA ILE A 198 2.99 -3.12 5.39
C ILE A 198 4.16 -4.06 5.70
N ILE A 199 4.21 -5.24 5.08
CA ILE A 199 5.12 -6.33 5.50
C ILE A 199 6.60 -5.97 5.26
N PRO A 200 7.02 -5.51 4.06
CA PRO A 200 8.42 -5.14 3.82
C PRO A 200 8.89 -3.98 4.70
N ALA A 201 8.04 -2.97 4.90
CA ALA A 201 8.33 -1.85 5.78
C ALA A 201 8.48 -2.29 7.24
N ALA A 202 7.63 -3.22 7.71
CA ALA A 202 7.73 -3.78 9.05
C ALA A 202 9.02 -4.58 9.23
N ALA A 203 9.41 -5.37 8.22
CA ALA A 203 10.67 -6.13 8.21
C ALA A 203 11.89 -5.22 8.24
N ALA A 204 11.88 -4.14 7.46
CA ALA A 204 12.96 -3.16 7.38
C ALA A 204 13.20 -2.41 8.71
N ARG A 205 12.14 -2.20 9.51
CA ARG A 205 12.17 -1.37 10.72
C ARG A 205 13.25 -1.78 11.73
N ARG A 206 13.54 -3.08 11.88
CA ARG A 206 14.57 -3.57 12.83
C ARG A 206 16.01 -3.36 12.34
N PHE A 207 16.20 -3.18 11.03
CA PHE A 207 17.52 -3.02 10.42
C PHE A 207 17.88 -1.56 10.17
N ALA A 208 16.90 -0.67 10.15
CA ALA A 208 17.11 0.73 9.83
C ALA A 208 17.57 1.55 11.03
N SER A 209 18.65 2.31 10.84
CA SER A 209 19.13 3.35 11.77
C SER A 209 18.57 4.74 11.44
N THR A 210 18.16 4.98 10.19
CA THR A 210 17.57 6.25 9.74
C THR A 210 16.29 6.02 8.95
N PRO A 211 15.38 7.01 8.87
CA PRO A 211 14.16 6.92 8.08
C PRO A 211 14.41 6.61 6.60
N GLU A 212 15.45 7.22 6.01
CA GLU A 212 15.82 7.03 4.60
C GLU A 212 16.30 5.60 4.36
N LEU A 213 17.13 5.08 5.27
CA LEU A 213 17.60 3.69 5.21
C LEU A 213 16.43 2.72 5.34
N MET A 214 15.43 3.03 6.19
CA MET A 214 14.23 2.20 6.31
C MET A 214 13.44 2.14 5.01
N ALA A 215 13.27 3.27 4.32
CA ALA A 215 12.56 3.32 3.04
C ALA A 215 13.28 2.50 1.96
N VAL A 216 14.60 2.65 1.86
CA VAL A 216 15.41 1.87 0.90
C VAL A 216 15.33 0.37 1.22
N LEU A 217 15.50 -0.02 2.48
CA LEU A 217 15.41 -1.43 2.90
C LEU A 217 14.01 -2.01 2.66
N ALA A 218 12.95 -1.24 2.92
CA ALA A 218 11.57 -1.67 2.66
C ALA A 218 11.35 -1.95 1.17
N SER A 219 11.82 -1.05 0.30
CA SER A 219 11.77 -1.22 -1.16
C SER A 219 12.55 -2.46 -1.62
N VAL A 220 13.75 -2.69 -1.08
CA VAL A 220 14.59 -3.85 -1.41
C VAL A 220 13.95 -5.16 -0.95
N ILE A 221 13.45 -5.21 0.29
CA ILE A 221 12.74 -6.39 0.82
C ILE A 221 11.48 -6.66 0.01
N GLY A 222 10.74 -5.63 -0.38
CA GLY A 222 9.56 -5.76 -1.24
C GLY A 222 9.91 -6.31 -2.62
N ALA A 223 10.97 -5.79 -3.25
CA ALA A 223 11.44 -6.28 -4.54
C ALA A 223 11.92 -7.74 -4.45
N ALA A 224 12.63 -8.10 -3.38
CA ALA A 224 13.02 -9.48 -3.12
C ALA A 224 11.80 -10.39 -2.94
N ALA A 225 10.77 -9.95 -2.20
CA ALA A 225 9.53 -10.69 -2.04
C ALA A 225 8.82 -10.93 -3.38
N VAL A 226 8.77 -9.91 -4.26
CA VAL A 226 8.20 -10.03 -5.60
C VAL A 226 8.94 -11.08 -6.41
N VAL A 227 10.27 -11.01 -6.45
CA VAL A 227 11.10 -11.95 -7.21
C VAL A 227 10.92 -13.38 -6.66
N ILE A 228 11.11 -13.57 -5.36
CA ILE A 228 10.99 -14.89 -4.72
C ILE A 228 9.57 -15.46 -4.89
N GLY A 229 8.54 -14.64 -4.69
CA GLY A 229 7.15 -15.04 -4.81
C GLY A 229 6.74 -15.41 -6.23
N LEU A 230 7.21 -14.66 -7.24
CA LEU A 230 6.94 -14.96 -8.65
C LEU A 230 7.66 -16.23 -9.11
N PHE A 231 8.93 -16.43 -8.74
CA PHE A 231 9.63 -17.68 -9.05
C PHE A 231 9.01 -18.89 -8.31
N GLY A 232 8.58 -18.69 -7.06
CA GLY A 232 7.83 -19.70 -6.30
C GLY A 232 6.52 -20.07 -6.98
N SER A 233 5.75 -19.06 -7.41
CA SER A 233 4.49 -19.22 -8.16
C SER A 233 4.68 -20.03 -9.44
N LEU A 234 5.72 -19.74 -10.22
CA LEU A 234 6.04 -20.52 -11.42
C LEU A 234 6.40 -21.97 -11.14
N THR A 235 7.09 -22.23 -10.02
CA THR A 235 7.61 -23.57 -9.71
C THR A 235 6.54 -24.49 -9.14
N TYR A 236 5.64 -23.93 -8.31
CA TYR A 236 4.63 -24.68 -7.57
C TYR A 236 3.20 -24.52 -8.12
N ASP A 237 3.04 -23.81 -9.24
CA ASP A 237 1.75 -23.52 -9.88
C ASP A 237 0.73 -22.87 -8.91
N THR A 238 1.22 -21.97 -8.06
CA THR A 238 0.41 -21.25 -7.07
C THR A 238 0.04 -19.84 -7.56
N PRO A 239 -1.07 -19.25 -7.07
CA PRO A 239 -1.44 -17.88 -7.42
C PRO A 239 -0.33 -16.88 -7.10
N SER A 240 0.03 -16.05 -8.08
CA SER A 240 1.20 -15.17 -8.03
C SER A 240 1.12 -14.11 -6.92
N GLY A 241 -0.01 -13.41 -6.79
CA GLY A 241 -0.24 -12.43 -5.72
C GLY A 241 -0.02 -13.01 -4.31
N PRO A 242 -0.77 -14.06 -3.90
CA PRO A 242 -0.55 -14.76 -2.64
C PRO A 242 0.87 -15.28 -2.43
N SER A 243 1.52 -15.78 -3.48
CA SER A 243 2.90 -16.28 -3.40
C SER A 243 3.89 -15.17 -3.02
N ILE A 244 3.69 -13.94 -3.53
CA ILE A 244 4.48 -12.77 -3.15
C ILE A 244 4.21 -12.37 -1.70
N VAL A 245 2.95 -12.42 -1.24
CA VAL A 245 2.60 -12.15 0.17
C VAL A 245 3.29 -13.15 1.11
N VAL A 246 3.26 -14.43 0.77
CA VAL A 246 3.95 -15.49 1.53
C VAL A 246 5.46 -15.24 1.54
N ALA A 247 6.06 -14.89 0.41
CA ALA A 247 7.49 -14.54 0.36
C ALA A 247 7.82 -13.33 1.25
N ALA A 248 7.00 -12.27 1.22
CA ALA A 248 7.18 -11.10 2.09
C ALA A 248 7.06 -11.49 3.57
N LEU A 249 6.10 -12.35 3.92
CA LEU A 249 5.92 -12.86 5.28
C LEU A 249 7.14 -13.68 5.74
N LEU A 250 7.68 -14.54 4.89
CA LEU A 250 8.89 -15.31 5.21
C LEU A 250 10.09 -14.39 5.46
N LEU A 251 10.29 -13.38 4.62
CA LEU A 251 11.35 -12.37 4.83
C LEU A 251 11.13 -11.60 6.14
N PHE A 252 9.89 -11.27 6.47
CA PHE A 252 9.54 -10.66 7.75
C PHE A 252 9.84 -11.59 8.93
N ILE A 253 9.48 -12.86 8.87
CA ILE A 253 9.79 -13.83 9.95
C ILE A 253 11.31 -13.97 10.12
N VAL A 254 12.06 -14.05 9.01
CA VAL A 254 13.53 -14.07 9.05
C VAL A 254 14.08 -12.80 9.69
N SER A 255 13.46 -11.64 9.47
CA SER A 255 13.86 -10.38 10.13
C SER A 255 13.74 -10.41 11.66
N LEU A 256 12.84 -11.26 12.20
CA LEU A 256 12.59 -11.39 13.63
C LEU A 256 13.56 -12.36 14.32
N LEU A 257 14.25 -13.22 13.58
CA LEU A 257 15.20 -14.17 14.18
C LEU A 257 16.27 -13.43 14.99
N PRO A 258 16.66 -13.93 16.17
CA PRO A 258 17.73 -13.33 16.96
C PRO A 258 19.02 -13.29 16.14
N ARG A 259 19.67 -12.12 16.08
CA ARG A 259 21.00 -12.04 15.47
C ARG A 259 21.96 -12.82 16.37
N PRO A 260 22.72 -13.81 15.85
CA PRO A 260 23.81 -14.42 16.61
C PRO A 260 24.80 -13.30 16.99
N GLY A 261 24.82 -12.90 18.27
CA GLY A 261 25.72 -11.86 18.79
C GLY A 261 25.08 -10.54 19.25
N ALA A 262 23.77 -10.33 19.13
CA ALA A 262 23.13 -9.16 19.75
C ALA A 262 22.96 -9.40 21.26
N ARG A 263 23.94 -8.95 22.05
CA ARG A 263 23.88 -8.98 23.52
C ARG A 263 22.58 -8.34 23.99
N THR A 264 21.85 -9.12 24.79
CA THR A 264 20.70 -8.74 25.58
C THR A 264 21.12 -7.77 26.69
N THR A 265 21.47 -6.54 26.34
CA THR A 265 21.55 -5.45 27.31
C THR A 265 20.25 -4.67 27.24
N ASP A 266 19.53 -4.77 28.35
CA ASP A 266 18.56 -3.78 28.87
C ASP A 266 17.06 -4.15 28.79
N ILE A 267 16.62 -5.03 29.71
CA ILE A 267 15.21 -5.15 30.13
C ILE A 267 15.12 -5.19 31.66
N ARG A 268 15.96 -4.44 32.40
CA ARG A 268 15.91 -4.50 33.87
C ARG A 268 15.92 -3.17 34.64
N SER A 269 15.59 -2.03 34.00
CA SER A 269 15.56 -0.74 34.72
C SER A 269 14.26 0.08 34.62
N ARG A 270 13.09 -0.56 34.46
CA ARG A 270 11.78 0.10 34.67
C ARG A 270 10.80 -0.84 35.35
N ALA A 271 11.05 -1.09 36.63
CA ALA A 271 10.01 -1.40 37.62
C ALA A 271 9.72 -0.11 38.40
#